data_AF-A0A7K2X531-F1
#
_entry.id   AF-A0A7K2X531-F1
#
_cell.length_a   1.000
_cell.length_b   1.000
_cell.length_c   1.000
_cell.angle_alpha   90.00
_cell.angle_beta   90.00
_cell.angle_gamma   90.00
#
_symmetry.space_group_name_H-M   'P 1'
#
loop_
_entity.id
_entity.type
_entity.pdbx_description
1 polymer ?
#
loop_
_entity_poly.entity_id
_entity_poly.type
_entity_poly.pdbx_seq_one_letter_code
_entity_poly.pdbx_strand_id
1 'polypeptide(L)'
;VGRAAAAAAEAAAEDGPCLDALEALCEQSRLAGAVVELVVMGEVCAYPPEVERTAYRVVQEALTNVHKHAAGAEVVVRLAHRGSEVAMQVENGPCPSDAGAADVGLPSGGNGLVGMRERVSRLGGAFVSGPTEAGGFKVSAVLPAVSGSGA
;
A
#
# COMPACT_ATOMS: atom_id res chain seq x y z
N VAL A 1 11.58 -25.09 3.19
CA VAL A 1 12.15 -24.18 2.17
C VAL A 1 11.60 -22.74 2.20
N GLY A 2 10.55 -22.41 2.98
CA GLY A 2 9.89 -21.09 2.94
C GLY A 2 10.47 -19.95 3.81
N ARG A 3 11.54 -20.19 4.59
CA ARG A 3 12.13 -19.13 5.46
C ARG A 3 13.37 -18.45 4.84
N ALA A 4 13.94 -19.05 3.80
CA ALA A 4 15.15 -18.54 3.13
C ALA A 4 14.84 -17.50 2.03
N ALA A 5 13.65 -17.55 1.42
CA ALA A 5 13.22 -16.56 0.43
C ALA A 5 12.81 -15.22 1.07
N ALA A 6 12.27 -15.25 2.29
CA ALA A 6 11.94 -14.04 3.06
C ALA A 6 13.18 -13.23 3.48
N ALA A 7 14.33 -13.90 3.66
CA ALA A 7 15.60 -13.24 3.98
C ALA A 7 16.36 -12.77 2.72
N ALA A 8 16.11 -13.35 1.55
CA ALA A 8 16.75 -12.95 0.30
C ALA A 8 16.19 -11.63 -0.27
N ALA A 9 14.95 -11.28 0.07
CA ALA A 9 14.37 -9.97 -0.26
C ALA A 9 14.84 -8.84 0.68
N GLU A 10 15.38 -9.17 1.86
CA GLU A 10 15.94 -8.19 2.80
C GLU A 10 17.41 -7.85 2.52
N ALA A 11 18.08 -8.52 1.58
CA ALA A 11 19.53 -8.41 1.39
C ALA A 11 19.97 -7.75 0.05
N ALA A 12 19.05 -7.13 -0.70
CA ALA A 12 19.36 -6.55 -2.03
C ALA A 12 19.17 -5.03 -2.14
N ALA A 13 19.09 -4.29 -1.05
CA ALA A 13 18.86 -2.86 -1.14
C ALA A 13 19.51 -2.11 0.03
N GLU A 14 20.70 -1.55 -0.20
CA GLU A 14 21.24 -0.47 0.63
C GLU A 14 20.30 0.77 0.60
N ASP A 15 19.31 0.77 -0.30
CA ASP A 15 18.15 1.65 -0.39
C ASP A 15 16.88 0.81 -0.62
N GLY A 16 16.00 0.70 0.38
CA GLY A 16 14.82 -0.18 0.36
C GLY A 16 13.90 -0.12 -0.88
N PRO A 17 12.93 -1.06 -1.01
CA PRO A 17 12.15 -1.28 -2.22
C PRO A 17 11.42 -0.03 -2.76
N CYS A 18 11.39 0.09 -4.08
CA CYS A 18 10.75 1.16 -4.86
C CYS A 18 9.56 0.64 -5.70
N LEU A 19 9.02 1.47 -6.60
CA LEU A 19 7.76 1.20 -7.30
C LEU A 19 7.83 0.00 -8.25
N ASP A 20 9.00 -0.36 -8.78
CA ASP A 20 9.20 -1.55 -9.62
C ASP A 20 8.92 -2.86 -8.85
N ALA A 21 9.08 -2.84 -7.53
CA ALA A 21 8.81 -3.99 -6.67
C ALA A 21 7.31 -4.18 -6.36
N LEU A 22 6.41 -3.30 -6.85
CA LEU A 22 4.97 -3.40 -6.57
C LEU A 22 4.32 -4.62 -7.20
N GLU A 23 4.75 -5.03 -8.40
CA GLU A 23 4.23 -6.22 -9.04
C GLU A 23 4.55 -7.47 -8.20
N ALA A 24 5.82 -7.61 -7.80
CA ALA A 24 6.28 -8.68 -6.92
C ALA A 24 5.58 -8.66 -5.55
N LEU A 25 5.27 -7.49 -5.00
CA LEU A 25 4.51 -7.34 -3.75
C LEU A 25 3.06 -7.84 -3.90
N CYS A 26 2.41 -7.51 -5.02
CA CYS A 26 1.06 -7.99 -5.33
C CYS A 26 1.06 -9.51 -5.53
N GLU A 27 2.05 -10.06 -6.23
CA GLU A 27 2.21 -11.50 -6.39
C GLU A 27 2.41 -12.23 -5.06
N GLN A 28 3.26 -11.69 -4.17
CA GLN A 28 3.43 -12.25 -2.82
C GLN A 28 2.11 -12.26 -2.04
N SER A 29 1.31 -11.22 -2.18
CA SER A 29 -0.03 -11.14 -1.57
C SER A 29 -0.97 -12.20 -2.16
N ARG A 30 -0.93 -12.45 -3.48
CA ARG A 30 -1.68 -13.53 -4.12
C ARG A 30 -1.28 -14.91 -3.62
N LEU A 31 0.03 -15.15 -3.49
CA LEU A 31 0.56 -16.40 -2.94
C LEU A 31 0.18 -16.60 -1.46
N ALA A 32 -0.04 -15.51 -0.72
CA ALA A 32 -0.56 -15.53 0.65
C ALA A 32 -2.09 -15.72 0.73
N GLY A 33 -2.79 -15.82 -0.40
CA GLY A 33 -4.22 -16.13 -0.47
C GLY A 33 -5.15 -14.94 -0.70
N ALA A 34 -4.63 -13.73 -0.94
CA ALA A 34 -5.45 -12.58 -1.33
C ALA A 34 -5.77 -12.60 -2.84
N VAL A 35 -6.95 -12.12 -3.23
CA VAL A 35 -7.29 -11.92 -4.65
C VAL A 35 -6.92 -10.48 -5.00
N VAL A 36 -5.73 -10.27 -5.58
CA VAL A 36 -5.18 -8.92 -5.84
C VAL A 36 -5.08 -8.62 -7.33
N GLU A 37 -5.77 -7.58 -7.79
CA GLU A 37 -5.59 -6.97 -9.11
C GLU A 37 -4.66 -5.74 -8.99
N LEU A 38 -3.68 -5.64 -9.88
CA LEU A 38 -2.82 -4.45 -9.99
C LEU A 38 -3.15 -3.75 -11.31
N VAL A 39 -3.53 -2.48 -11.24
CA VAL A 39 -3.84 -1.64 -12.39
C VAL A 39 -2.87 -0.46 -12.42
N VAL A 40 -2.02 -0.42 -13.44
CA VAL A 40 -1.07 0.68 -13.67
C VAL A 40 -1.59 1.56 -14.81
N MET A 41 -1.64 2.87 -14.58
CA MET A 41 -2.15 3.87 -15.50
C MET A 41 -1.12 4.96 -15.76
N GLY A 42 -1.09 5.47 -16.98
CA GLY A 42 -0.13 6.49 -17.41
C GLY A 42 1.23 5.92 -17.80
N GLU A 43 2.14 6.79 -18.23
CA GLU A 43 3.50 6.41 -18.56
C GLU A 43 4.36 6.38 -17.30
N VAL A 44 5.08 5.27 -17.10
CA VAL A 44 5.99 5.11 -15.96
C VAL A 44 7.02 6.25 -15.97
N CYS A 45 7.10 6.95 -14.84
CA CYS A 45 8.03 8.05 -14.63
C CYS A 45 8.97 7.67 -13.48
N ALA A 46 10.23 8.12 -13.57
CA ALA A 46 11.16 8.02 -12.44
C ALA A 46 10.81 9.08 -11.40
N TYR A 47 10.73 8.69 -10.14
CA TYR A 47 10.50 9.63 -9.03
C TYR A 47 11.72 9.70 -8.11
N PRO A 48 11.81 10.72 -7.24
CA PRO A 48 12.81 10.74 -6.18
C PRO A 48 12.70 9.46 -5.33
N PRO A 49 13.84 8.87 -4.88
CA PRO A 49 13.83 7.61 -4.14
C PRO A 49 12.93 7.60 -2.89
N GLU A 50 12.78 8.76 -2.24
CA GLU A 50 11.91 8.91 -1.07
C GLU A 50 10.41 8.82 -1.42
N VAL A 51 10.02 9.32 -2.59
CA VAL A 51 8.65 9.22 -3.13
C VAL A 51 8.33 7.77 -3.47
N GLU A 52 9.24 7.09 -4.18
CA GLU A 52 9.03 5.69 -4.56
C GLU A 52 8.93 4.78 -3.34
N ARG A 53 9.81 4.97 -2.36
CA ARG A 53 9.82 4.21 -1.10
C ARG A 53 8.57 4.47 -0.26
N THR A 54 8.13 5.73 -0.19
CA THR A 54 6.89 6.07 0.52
C THR A 54 5.68 5.46 -0.16
N ALA A 55 5.61 5.52 -1.49
CA ALA A 55 4.54 4.90 -2.26
C ALA A 55 4.50 3.38 -2.05
N TYR A 56 5.64 2.72 -2.18
CA TYR A 56 5.77 1.29 -1.92
C TYR A 56 5.29 0.92 -0.51
N ARG A 57 5.73 1.66 0.52
CA ARG A 57 5.35 1.41 1.92
C ARG A 57 3.86 1.61 2.16
N VAL A 58 3.22 2.59 1.52
CA VAL A 58 1.76 2.78 1.61
C VAL A 58 1.03 1.56 1.05
N VAL A 59 1.41 1.08 -0.13
CA VAL A 59 0.77 -0.10 -0.74
C VAL A 59 1.03 -1.35 0.08
N GLN A 60 2.26 -1.58 0.53
CA GLN A 60 2.63 -2.73 1.37
C GLN A 60 1.83 -2.77 2.67
N GLU A 61 1.73 -1.64 3.37
CA GLU A 61 1.04 -1.61 4.65
C GLU A 61 -0.47 -1.67 4.49
N ALA A 62 -1.02 -1.09 3.41
CA ALA A 62 -2.43 -1.26 3.05
C ALA A 62 -2.76 -2.73 2.73
N LEU A 63 -1.95 -3.42 1.93
CA LEU A 63 -2.13 -4.85 1.66
C LEU A 63 -2.00 -5.67 2.96
N THR A 64 -1.04 -5.34 3.83
CA THR A 64 -0.91 -5.98 5.15
C THR A 64 -2.18 -5.82 5.99
N ASN A 65 -2.79 -4.63 5.98
CA ASN A 65 -4.05 -4.38 6.67
C ASN A 65 -5.18 -5.22 6.08
N VAL A 66 -5.26 -5.37 4.75
CA VAL A 66 -6.25 -6.24 4.12
C VAL A 66 -6.08 -7.69 4.57
N HIS A 67 -4.86 -8.24 4.58
CA HIS A 67 -4.63 -9.60 5.07
C HIS A 67 -5.07 -9.80 6.54
N LYS A 68 -4.90 -8.77 7.38
CA LYS A 68 -5.26 -8.83 8.80
C LYS A 68 -6.76 -8.68 9.05
N HIS A 69 -7.44 -7.86 8.25
CA HIS A 69 -8.79 -7.37 8.57
C HIS A 69 -9.87 -7.79 7.57
N ALA A 70 -9.50 -8.18 6.36
CA ALA A 70 -10.41 -8.55 5.28
C ALA A 70 -9.83 -9.72 4.46
N ALA A 71 -9.38 -10.76 5.16
CA ALA A 71 -8.81 -11.95 4.52
C ALA A 71 -9.81 -12.57 3.52
N GLY A 72 -9.34 -12.83 2.30
CA GLY A 72 -10.17 -13.38 1.22
C GLY A 72 -11.01 -12.34 0.46
N ALA A 73 -11.02 -11.07 0.86
CA ALA A 73 -11.63 -10.01 0.06
C ALA A 73 -10.84 -9.80 -1.24
N GLU A 74 -11.57 -9.49 -2.32
CA GLU A 74 -10.97 -8.99 -3.55
C GLU A 74 -10.34 -7.63 -3.29
N VAL A 75 -9.12 -7.41 -3.79
CA VAL A 75 -8.35 -6.19 -3.61
C VAL A 75 -7.94 -5.66 -4.96
N VAL A 76 -8.12 -4.37 -5.16
CA VAL A 76 -7.58 -3.69 -6.33
C VAL A 76 -6.59 -2.62 -5.90
N VAL A 77 -5.36 -2.76 -6.38
CA VAL A 77 -4.29 -1.79 -6.26
C VAL A 77 -4.23 -1.00 -7.56
N ARG A 78 -4.40 0.33 -7.46
CA ARG A 78 -4.25 1.25 -8.59
C ARG A 78 -3.02 2.10 -8.38
N LEU A 79 -2.17 2.18 -9.40
CA LEU A 79 -1.05 3.10 -9.48
C LEU A 79 -1.24 3.96 -10.73
N ALA A 80 -1.28 5.27 -10.56
CA ALA A 80 -1.43 6.22 -11.66
C ALA A 80 -0.25 7.19 -11.69
N HIS A 81 0.51 7.11 -12.77
CA HIS A 81 1.57 8.07 -13.08
C HIS A 81 0.95 9.29 -13.77
N ARG A 82 1.12 10.46 -13.15
CA ARG A 82 0.53 11.72 -13.63
C ARG A 82 1.58 12.82 -13.64
N GLY A 83 2.59 12.73 -14.51
CA GLY A 83 3.58 13.79 -14.78
C GLY A 83 4.25 14.46 -13.56
N SER A 84 3.51 15.33 -12.86
CA SER A 84 3.87 15.99 -11.62
C SER A 84 3.57 15.22 -10.32
N GLU A 85 2.91 14.06 -10.37
CA GLU A 85 2.57 13.26 -9.18
C GLU A 85 2.47 11.75 -9.47
N VAL A 86 2.50 10.95 -8.40
CA VAL A 86 2.08 9.55 -8.39
C VAL A 86 0.89 9.40 -7.44
N ALA A 87 -0.20 8.84 -7.97
CA ALA A 87 -1.38 8.53 -7.17
C ALA A 87 -1.49 7.02 -6.99
N MET A 88 -1.80 6.59 -5.78
CA MET A 88 -2.01 5.20 -5.45
C MET A 88 -3.30 5.00 -4.66
N GLN A 89 -3.96 3.88 -4.91
CA GLN A 89 -5.15 3.47 -4.18
C GLN A 89 -5.11 1.97 -3.94
N VAL A 90 -5.46 1.56 -2.73
CA VAL A 90 -5.68 0.16 -2.38
C VAL A 90 -7.10 0.08 -1.83
N GLU A 91 -7.94 -0.70 -2.49
CA GLU A 91 -9.34 -0.86 -2.12
C GLU A 91 -9.66 -2.35 -2.07
N ASN A 92 -10.21 -2.82 -0.95
CA ASN A 92 -10.75 -4.16 -0.84
C ASN A 92 -12.28 -4.14 -0.87
N GLY A 93 -12.88 -5.21 -1.41
CA GLY A 93 -14.30 -5.49 -1.32
C GLY A 93 -14.73 -5.92 0.10
N PRO A 94 -16.02 -6.25 0.29
CA PRO A 94 -16.51 -6.70 1.58
C PRO A 94 -15.81 -7.98 2.04
N CYS A 95 -15.66 -8.14 3.35
CA CYS A 95 -15.12 -9.37 3.93
C CYS A 95 -16.06 -10.54 3.62
N PRO A 96 -15.60 -11.65 3.01
CA PRO A 96 -16.47 -12.76 2.59
C PRO A 96 -17.11 -13.56 3.74
N SER A 97 -16.66 -13.34 4.98
CA SER A 97 -17.19 -14.01 6.17
C SER A 97 -17.72 -12.95 7.13
N ASP A 98 -18.77 -13.29 7.87
CA ASP A 98 -19.06 -12.74 9.21
C ASP A 98 -17.92 -13.09 10.20
N ALA A 99 -16.66 -12.93 9.80
CA ALA A 99 -15.59 -12.63 10.72
C ALA A 99 -16.02 -11.28 11.30
N GLY A 100 -16.81 -11.38 12.38
CA GLY A 100 -17.62 -10.28 12.89
C GLY A 100 -16.80 -9.01 12.97
N ALA A 101 -17.48 -7.87 12.93
CA ALA A 101 -16.92 -6.63 13.41
C ALA A 101 -16.16 -6.94 14.71
N ALA A 102 -14.85 -7.15 14.62
CA ALA A 102 -13.99 -7.34 15.76
C ALA A 102 -13.82 -5.92 16.26
N ASP A 103 -14.90 -5.39 16.82
CA ASP A 103 -14.83 -4.13 17.50
C ASP A 103 -14.11 -4.40 18.82
N VAL A 104 -12.99 -3.69 18.95
CA VAL A 104 -12.25 -3.40 20.17
C VAL A 104 -11.47 -4.55 20.83
N GLY A 105 -10.13 -4.50 20.76
CA GLY A 105 -9.34 -5.05 21.87
C GLY A 105 -7.87 -5.45 21.67
N LEU A 106 -7.29 -5.40 20.46
CA LEU A 106 -5.87 -5.75 20.29
C LEU A 106 -5.02 -4.50 20.04
N PRO A 107 -3.88 -4.32 20.73
CA PRO A 107 -2.95 -3.23 20.47
C PRO A 107 -2.18 -3.50 19.18
N SER A 108 -2.88 -3.55 18.04
CA SER A 108 -2.28 -3.20 16.75
C SER A 108 -2.61 -1.73 16.56
N GLY A 109 -1.86 -0.87 17.26
CA GLY A 109 -2.16 0.55 17.36
C GLY A 109 -2.47 1.15 15.99
N GLY A 110 -3.45 2.06 15.91
CA GLY A 110 -3.80 2.84 14.71
C GLY A 110 -2.63 3.60 14.05
N ASN A 111 -1.42 3.41 14.56
CA ASN A 111 -0.12 3.74 14.02
C ASN A 111 0.09 3.34 12.55
N GLY A 112 -0.54 2.29 12.02
CA GLY A 112 -0.35 1.92 10.61
C GLY A 112 -0.89 2.99 9.65
N LEU A 113 -2.14 3.40 9.85
CA LEU A 113 -2.78 4.48 9.08
C LEU A 113 -2.16 5.85 9.42
N VAL A 114 -1.85 6.09 10.69
CA VAL A 114 -1.18 7.33 11.12
C VAL A 114 0.21 7.43 10.48
N GLY A 115 1.01 6.37 10.52
CA GLY A 115 2.35 6.33 9.93
C GLY A 115 2.33 6.46 8.41
N MET A 116 1.35 5.83 7.73
CA MET A 116 1.12 6.08 6.31
C MET A 116 0.80 7.55 6.03
N ARG A 117 -0.12 8.15 6.79
CA ARG A 117 -0.49 9.57 6.66
C ARG A 117 0.73 10.48 6.88
N GLU A 118 1.48 10.26 7.96
CA GLU A 118 2.65 11.05 8.30
C GLU A 118 3.72 11.00 7.21
N ARG A 119 4.03 9.80 6.69
CA ARG A 119 4.99 9.64 5.58
C ARG A 119 4.55 10.40 4.33
N VAL A 120 3.28 10.29 3.97
CA VAL A 120 2.73 11.01 2.80
C VAL A 120 2.74 12.52 3.02
N SER A 121 2.32 13.00 4.19
CA SER A 121 2.30 14.42 4.54
C SER A 121 3.70 15.03 4.57
N ARG A 122 4.72 14.29 5.02
CA ARG A 122 6.13 14.76 5.02
C ARG A 122 6.64 15.11 3.62
N LEU A 123 6.14 14.43 2.59
CA LEU A 123 6.47 14.69 1.20
C LEU A 123 5.57 15.75 0.53
N GLY A 124 4.69 16.41 1.30
CA GLY A 124 3.70 17.34 0.74
C GLY A 124 2.56 16.64 -0.01
N GLY A 125 2.38 15.34 0.20
CA GLY A 125 1.32 14.55 -0.41
C GLY A 125 -0.01 14.63 0.34
N ALA A 126 -1.03 14.01 -0.25
CA ALA A 126 -2.38 13.89 0.32
C ALA A 126 -2.70 12.43 0.66
N PHE A 127 -3.33 12.18 1.82
CA PHE A 127 -3.70 10.84 2.27
C PHE A 127 -5.13 10.79 2.80
N VAL A 128 -5.90 9.83 2.30
CA VAL A 128 -7.28 9.54 2.72
C VAL A 128 -7.42 8.05 2.95
N SER A 129 -8.13 7.67 4.01
CA SER A 129 -8.53 6.28 4.24
C SER A 129 -9.88 6.21 4.91
N GLY A 130 -10.61 5.12 4.68
CA GLY A 130 -11.92 4.90 5.29
C GLY A 130 -12.68 3.72 4.68
N PRO A 131 -13.82 3.35 5.30
CA PRO A 131 -14.73 2.35 4.75
C PRO A 131 -15.33 2.80 3.40
N THR A 132 -15.72 1.85 2.56
CA THR A 132 -16.44 2.10 1.31
C THR A 132 -17.92 1.78 1.45
N GLU A 133 -18.77 2.40 0.63
CA GLU A 133 -20.22 2.12 0.61
C GLU A 133 -20.53 0.66 0.23
N ALA A 134 -19.62 0.01 -0.49
CA ALA A 134 -19.70 -1.40 -0.85
C ALA A 134 -19.31 -2.36 0.29
N GLY A 135 -19.05 -1.85 1.51
CA GLY A 135 -18.70 -2.65 2.68
C GLY A 135 -17.23 -3.02 2.79
N GLY A 136 -16.37 -2.38 1.99
CA GLY A 136 -14.92 -2.57 1.97
C GLY A 136 -14.15 -1.50 2.73
N PHE A 137 -12.84 -1.42 2.48
CA PHE A 137 -11.98 -0.35 2.99
C PHE A 137 -11.07 0.17 1.87
N LYS A 138 -10.82 1.48 1.88
CA LYS A 138 -10.00 2.15 0.89
C LYS A 138 -8.91 2.97 1.56
N VAL A 139 -7.70 2.85 1.02
CA VAL A 139 -6.58 3.76 1.25
C VAL A 139 -6.26 4.46 -0.06
N SER A 140 -6.07 5.76 -0.03
CA SER A 140 -5.69 6.57 -1.20
C SER A 140 -4.61 7.57 -0.80
N ALA A 141 -3.54 7.63 -1.59
CA ALA A 141 -2.46 8.57 -1.41
C ALA A 141 -2.03 9.21 -2.73
N VAL A 142 -1.61 10.45 -2.68
CA VAL A 142 -1.00 11.17 -3.79
C VAL A 142 0.30 11.76 -3.31
N LEU A 143 1.38 11.52 -4.04
CA LEU A 143 2.70 12.08 -3.76
C LEU A 143 3.15 12.94 -4.94
N PRO A 144 3.60 14.18 -4.69
CA PRO A 144 4.19 14.99 -5.75
C PRO A 144 5.47 14.33 -6.27
N ALA A 145 5.73 14.49 -7.57
CA ALA A 145 6.93 13.98 -8.23
C ALA A 145 8.21 14.76 -7.85
N VAL A 146 8.05 15.88 -7.15
CA VAL A 146 9.13 16.63 -6.53
C VAL A 146 9.09 16.39 -5.03
N SER A 147 10.20 15.97 -4.43
CA SER A 147 10.34 16.03 -2.98
C SER A 147 10.29 17.50 -2.60
N GLY A 148 9.26 17.93 -1.88
CA GLY A 148 9.23 19.28 -1.34
C GLY A 148 10.42 19.46 -0.40
N SER A 149 11.50 20.07 -0.89
CA SER A 149 12.53 20.60 0.00
C SER A 149 11.85 21.72 0.78
N GLY A 150 11.48 21.43 2.03
CA GLY A 150 10.95 22.42 2.94
C GLY A 150 11.93 23.60 3.00
N ALA A 151 11.44 24.76 2.60
CA ALA A 151 12.11 26.05 2.79
C ALA A 151 12.18 26.42 4.27
#